data_AF-R4KE32-F1
#
_entry.id   AF-R4KE32-F1
#
_cell.length_a   1.000
_cell.length_b   1.000
_cell.length_c   1.000
_cell.angle_alpha   90.00
_cell.angle_beta   90.00
_cell.angle_gamma   90.00
#
_symmetry.space_group_name_H-M   'P 1'
#
loop_
_entity.id
_entity.type
_entity.pdbx_description
1 polymer ?
#
loop_
_entity_poly.entity_id
_entity_poly.type
_entity_poly.pdbx_seq_one_letter_code
_entity_poly.pdbx_strand_id
1 'polypeptide(L)'
;MIINTKNKSSKDQEKSNRINELENVVEKYTRTERHLEQHSDIANNDSIDEAKDKQRKRKDKIESLENKIIHGEGGATNEKENLKKNIQYGEGYINHNADNMNESDLQNLKDRQENRKDTLNTLK
;
A
#
# COMPACT_ATOMS: atom_id res chain seq x y z
N MET A 1 7.71 41.92 8.65
CA MET A 1 7.58 40.48 8.31
C MET A 1 6.39 39.93 9.09
N ILE A 2 5.25 39.66 8.44
CA ILE A 2 4.11 39.00 9.08
C ILE A 2 4.30 37.49 8.86
N ILE A 3 4.55 36.75 9.93
CA ILE A 3 4.89 35.34 9.87
C ILE A 3 3.63 34.50 9.63
N ASN A 4 3.79 33.56 8.71
CA ASN A 4 2.89 32.59 8.09
C ASN A 4 2.19 31.59 9.06
N THR A 5 1.58 32.06 10.16
CA THR A 5 1.04 31.20 11.23
C THR A 5 -0.21 30.40 10.82
N LYS A 6 -1.08 30.93 9.94
CA LYS A 6 -2.27 30.22 9.44
C LYS A 6 -1.93 28.94 8.66
N ASN A 7 -0.84 28.95 7.88
CA ASN A 7 -0.43 27.80 7.08
C ASN A 7 0.15 26.64 7.90
N LYS A 8 0.69 26.91 9.09
CA LYS A 8 1.28 25.87 9.95
C LYS A 8 0.19 25.03 10.63
N SER A 9 -0.83 25.70 11.18
CA SER A 9 -2.01 25.04 11.78
C SER A 9 -2.75 24.11 10.81
N SER A 10 -2.89 24.50 9.54
CA SER A 10 -3.55 23.68 8.52
C SER A 10 -2.79 22.39 8.20
N LYS A 11 -1.45 22.46 8.12
CA LYS A 11 -0.60 21.30 7.82
C LYS A 11 -0.52 20.31 8.99
N ASP A 12 -0.50 20.83 10.21
CA ASP A 12 -0.50 19.99 11.41
C ASP A 12 -1.85 19.25 11.56
N GLN A 13 -2.96 19.90 11.22
CA GLN A 13 -4.28 19.28 11.18
C GLN A 13 -4.39 18.21 10.08
N GLU A 14 -3.84 18.45 8.90
CA GLU A 14 -3.78 17.47 7.80
C GLU A 14 -2.98 16.23 8.19
N LYS A 15 -1.83 16.40 8.85
CA LYS A 15 -1.04 15.28 9.39
C LYS A 15 -1.81 14.50 10.46
N SER A 16 -2.47 15.19 11.39
CA SER A 16 -3.31 14.54 12.41
C SER A 16 -4.44 13.71 11.77
N ASN A 17 -5.12 14.25 10.75
CA ASN A 17 -6.15 13.51 10.03
C ASN A 17 -5.59 12.24 9.34
N ARG A 18 -4.39 12.32 8.76
CA ARG A 18 -3.72 11.16 8.16
C ARG A 18 -3.29 10.11 9.17
N ILE A 19 -2.84 10.52 10.36
CA ILE A 19 -2.53 9.60 11.46
C ILE A 19 -3.79 8.88 11.91
N ASN A 20 -4.91 9.60 12.08
CA ASN A 20 -6.19 8.97 12.41
C ASN A 20 -6.65 8.00 11.31
N GLU A 21 -6.47 8.35 10.04
CA GLU A 21 -6.77 7.44 8.92
C GLU A 21 -5.87 6.19 8.95
N LEU A 22 -4.58 6.35 9.24
CA LEU A 22 -3.61 5.27 9.36
C LEU A 22 -4.00 4.31 10.48
N GLU A 23 -4.29 4.81 11.67
CA GLU A 23 -4.76 4.01 12.82
C GLU A 23 -5.98 3.17 12.45
N ASN A 24 -6.99 3.80 11.84
CA ASN A 24 -8.21 3.12 11.41
C ASN A 24 -7.93 1.98 10.39
N VAL A 25 -7.00 2.19 9.46
CA VAL A 25 -6.66 1.17 8.45
C VAL A 25 -5.84 0.04 9.08
N VAL A 26 -4.90 0.34 9.98
CA VAL A 26 -4.11 -0.64 10.74
C VAL A 26 -4.99 -1.51 11.62
N GLU A 27 -5.97 -0.93 12.32
CA GLU A 27 -6.93 -1.68 13.14
C GLU A 27 -7.75 -2.65 12.29
N LYS A 28 -8.30 -2.18 11.16
CA LYS A 28 -9.06 -3.02 10.23
C LYS A 28 -8.19 -4.12 9.63
N TYR A 29 -6.94 -3.81 9.29
CA TYR A 29 -5.97 -4.79 8.83
C TYR A 29 -5.72 -5.87 9.89
N THR A 30 -5.35 -5.47 11.10
CA THR A 30 -5.04 -6.40 12.20
C THR A 30 -6.23 -7.28 12.57
N ARG A 31 -7.45 -6.72 12.58
CA ARG A 31 -8.67 -7.48 12.87
C ARG A 31 -8.95 -8.55 11.83
N THR A 32 -8.75 -8.23 10.56
CA THR A 32 -8.99 -9.20 9.47
C THR A 32 -7.89 -10.25 9.38
N GLU A 33 -6.62 -9.92 9.66
CA GLU A 33 -5.56 -10.94 9.81
C GLU A 33 -5.93 -11.94 10.91
N ARG A 34 -6.29 -11.45 12.10
CA ARG A 34 -6.72 -12.32 13.20
C ARG A 34 -7.91 -13.20 12.83
N HIS A 35 -8.88 -12.67 12.08
CA HIS A 35 -10.02 -13.45 11.62
C HIS A 35 -9.61 -14.54 10.62
N LEU A 36 -8.67 -14.25 9.71
CA LEU A 36 -8.13 -15.24 8.79
C LEU A 36 -7.33 -16.32 9.54
N GLU A 37 -6.57 -15.95 10.55
CA GLU A 37 -5.85 -16.90 11.42
C GLU A 37 -6.80 -17.81 12.20
N GLN A 38 -7.90 -17.28 12.72
CA GLN A 38 -8.80 -18.01 13.63
C GLN A 38 -9.90 -18.81 12.93
N HIS A 39 -10.25 -18.47 11.69
CA HIS A 39 -11.44 -19.00 11.01
C HIS A 39 -11.22 -19.42 9.55
N SER A 40 -9.96 -19.52 9.09
CA SER A 40 -9.65 -19.95 7.72
C SER A 40 -10.06 -21.39 7.42
N ASP A 41 -10.21 -22.23 8.43
CA ASP A 41 -10.61 -23.63 8.37
C ASP A 41 -12.11 -23.83 8.13
N ILE A 42 -12.94 -22.82 8.45
CA ILE A 42 -14.41 -22.88 8.34
C ILE A 42 -14.99 -21.92 7.28
N ALA A 43 -14.16 -21.08 6.66
CA ALA A 43 -14.58 -20.13 5.64
C ALA A 43 -14.50 -20.74 4.22
N ASN A 44 -15.44 -20.36 3.34
CA ASN A 44 -15.40 -20.75 1.93
C ASN A 44 -14.16 -20.12 1.23
N ASN A 45 -13.58 -20.81 0.24
CA ASN A 45 -12.37 -20.34 -0.44
C ASN A 45 -12.54 -18.94 -1.06
N ASP A 46 -13.70 -18.66 -1.67
CA ASP A 46 -13.99 -17.35 -2.26
C ASP A 46 -14.01 -16.21 -1.22
N SER A 47 -14.50 -16.47 -0.01
CA SER A 47 -14.55 -15.44 1.04
C SER A 47 -13.20 -15.20 1.69
N ILE A 48 -12.30 -16.20 1.68
CA ILE A 48 -10.91 -16.06 2.10
C ILE A 48 -10.13 -15.22 1.08
N ASP A 49 -10.31 -15.46 -0.21
CA ASP A 49 -9.59 -14.73 -1.26
C ASP A 49 -10.04 -13.26 -1.34
N GLU A 50 -11.32 -12.98 -1.20
CA GLU A 50 -11.81 -11.60 -1.03
C GLU A 50 -11.22 -10.90 0.20
N ALA A 51 -11.11 -11.61 1.32
CA ALA A 51 -10.55 -11.07 2.55
C ALA A 51 -9.06 -10.76 2.37
N LYS A 52 -8.30 -11.64 1.71
CA LYS A 52 -6.90 -11.41 1.36
C LYS A 52 -6.72 -10.21 0.43
N ASP A 53 -7.58 -10.04 -0.58
CA ASP A 53 -7.52 -8.88 -1.47
C ASP A 53 -7.80 -7.56 -0.73
N LYS A 54 -8.82 -7.55 0.15
CA LYS A 54 -9.11 -6.42 1.04
C LYS A 54 -7.93 -6.12 1.97
N GLN A 55 -7.22 -7.13 2.45
CA GLN A 55 -6.04 -6.96 3.31
C GLN A 55 -4.86 -6.33 2.58
N ARG A 56 -4.60 -6.74 1.33
CA ARG A 56 -3.54 -6.12 0.51
C ARG A 56 -3.84 -4.65 0.23
N LYS A 57 -5.08 -4.33 -0.17
CA LYS A 57 -5.51 -2.93 -0.37
C LYS A 57 -5.34 -2.07 0.89
N ARG A 58 -5.57 -2.64 2.08
CA ARG A 58 -5.35 -1.95 3.36
C ARG A 58 -3.86 -1.75 3.64
N LYS A 59 -3.03 -2.75 3.36
CA LYS A 59 -1.57 -2.63 3.45
C LYS A 59 -1.03 -1.53 2.52
N ASP A 60 -1.47 -1.52 1.26
CA ASP A 60 -1.09 -0.47 0.28
C ASP A 60 -1.48 0.93 0.78
N LYS A 61 -2.65 1.02 1.43
CA LYS A 61 -3.16 2.27 1.99
C LYS A 61 -2.36 2.72 3.22
N ILE A 62 -1.96 1.80 4.09
CA ILE A 62 -1.09 2.05 5.25
C ILE A 62 0.22 2.70 4.77
N GLU A 63 0.91 2.06 3.83
CA GLU A 63 2.21 2.51 3.33
C GLU A 63 2.10 3.86 2.59
N SER A 64 1.02 4.06 1.83
CA SER A 64 0.73 5.36 1.20
C SER A 64 0.53 6.46 2.23
N LEU A 65 -0.19 6.18 3.33
CA LEU A 65 -0.43 7.14 4.41
C LEU A 65 0.85 7.46 5.18
N GLU A 66 1.66 6.46 5.52
CA GLU A 66 2.98 6.64 6.14
C GLU A 66 3.87 7.56 5.31
N ASN A 67 3.99 7.29 4.00
CA ASN A 67 4.77 8.13 3.09
C ASN A 67 4.24 9.58 3.06
N LYS A 68 2.92 9.76 3.01
CA LYS A 68 2.28 11.11 3.02
C LYS A 68 2.45 11.84 4.35
N ILE A 69 2.56 11.13 5.48
CA ILE A 69 2.80 11.72 6.80
C ILE A 69 4.25 12.19 6.92
N ILE A 70 5.20 11.35 6.51
CA ILE A 70 6.64 11.63 6.60
C ILE A 70 7.03 12.75 5.64
N HIS A 71 6.55 12.69 4.40
CA HIS A 71 7.03 13.56 3.32
C HIS A 71 6.04 14.69 2.96
N GLY A 72 4.76 14.61 3.34
CA GLY A 72 3.72 15.58 2.94
C GLY A 72 3.14 15.33 1.54
N GLU A 73 2.25 16.21 1.05
CA GLU A 73 1.82 16.17 -0.37
C GLU A 73 2.97 16.65 -1.26
N GLY A 74 3.66 15.71 -1.90
CA GLY A 74 4.75 15.97 -2.84
C GLY A 74 6.17 15.91 -2.27
N GLY A 75 6.38 15.38 -1.06
CA GLY A 75 7.73 15.32 -0.50
C GLY A 75 8.61 14.22 -1.09
N ALA A 76 9.91 14.49 -1.09
CA ALA A 76 10.98 13.63 -1.61
C ALA A 76 11.05 12.30 -0.84
N THR A 77 10.26 11.33 -1.29
CA THR A 77 10.66 9.93 -1.21
C THR A 77 11.61 9.74 -2.38
N ASN A 78 12.82 9.25 -2.13
CA ASN A 78 13.78 8.98 -3.19
C ASN A 78 13.04 8.10 -4.22
N GLU A 79 12.88 8.57 -5.45
CA GLU A 79 12.03 7.93 -6.48
C GLU A 79 12.38 6.43 -6.60
N LYS A 80 13.67 6.16 -6.46
CA LYS A 80 14.29 4.84 -6.34
C LYS A 80 13.72 3.98 -5.22
N GLU A 81 13.49 4.54 -4.04
CA GLU A 81 12.99 3.83 -2.86
C GLU A 81 11.49 3.50 -2.97
N ASN A 82 10.69 4.42 -3.49
CA ASN A 82 9.28 4.12 -3.81
C ASN A 82 9.17 3.03 -4.87
N LEU A 83 10.02 3.10 -5.89
CA LEU A 83 10.03 2.13 -6.97
C LEU A 83 10.44 0.75 -6.48
N LYS A 84 11.44 0.65 -5.60
CA LYS A 84 11.81 -0.61 -4.90
C LYS A 84 10.65 -1.20 -4.12
N LYS A 85 9.96 -0.36 -3.32
CA LYS A 85 8.79 -0.77 -2.55
C LYS A 85 7.69 -1.31 -3.48
N ASN A 86 7.35 -0.57 -4.53
CA ASN A 86 6.33 -0.96 -5.52
C ASN A 86 6.67 -2.26 -6.27
N ILE A 87 7.96 -2.53 -6.53
CA ILE A 87 8.42 -3.80 -7.12
C ILE A 87 8.19 -4.94 -6.13
N GLN A 88 8.68 -4.79 -4.90
CA GLN A 88 8.55 -5.81 -3.86
C GLN A 88 7.09 -6.18 -3.59
N TYR A 89 6.18 -5.20 -3.59
CA TYR A 89 4.75 -5.44 -3.41
C TYR A 89 4.09 -6.10 -4.60
N GLY A 90 4.43 -5.69 -5.82
CA GLY A 90 3.91 -6.30 -7.03
C GLY A 90 4.33 -7.76 -7.18
N GLU A 91 5.58 -8.08 -6.85
CA GLU A 91 6.08 -9.46 -6.82
C GLU A 91 5.36 -10.30 -5.76
N GLY A 92 5.17 -9.76 -4.55
CA GLY A 92 4.39 -10.43 -3.51
C GLY A 92 2.94 -10.69 -3.92
N TYR A 93 2.32 -9.75 -4.65
CA TYR A 93 0.96 -9.92 -5.15
C TYR A 93 0.87 -11.03 -6.21
N ILE A 94 1.79 -11.02 -7.18
CA ILE A 94 1.89 -12.03 -8.23
C ILE A 94 2.09 -13.41 -7.61
N ASN A 95 3.07 -13.56 -6.71
CA ASN A 95 3.40 -14.85 -6.12
C ASN A 95 2.23 -15.50 -5.36
N HIS A 96 1.30 -14.71 -4.81
CA HIS A 96 0.17 -15.24 -4.06
C HIS A 96 -1.12 -15.39 -4.87
N ASN A 97 -1.23 -14.75 -6.03
CA ASN A 97 -2.48 -14.74 -6.80
C ASN A 97 -2.32 -15.25 -8.22
N ALA A 98 -1.11 -15.53 -8.69
CA ALA A 98 -0.87 -15.95 -10.07
C ALA A 98 -1.73 -17.16 -10.46
N ASP A 99 -1.89 -18.11 -9.56
CA ASP A 99 -2.65 -19.35 -9.81
C ASP A 99 -4.16 -19.12 -9.92
N ASN A 100 -4.68 -18.02 -9.36
CA ASN A 100 -6.10 -17.66 -9.36
C ASN A 100 -6.40 -16.45 -10.27
N MET A 101 -5.41 -15.96 -11.02
CA MET A 101 -5.55 -14.82 -11.94
C MET A 101 -5.81 -15.30 -13.36
N ASN A 102 -6.57 -14.53 -14.14
CA ASN A 102 -6.60 -14.77 -15.57
C ASN A 102 -5.22 -14.47 -16.18
N GLU A 103 -4.89 -15.20 -17.24
CA GLU A 103 -3.56 -15.18 -17.85
C GLU A 103 -3.19 -13.79 -18.38
N SER A 104 -4.14 -13.06 -18.96
CA SER A 104 -3.92 -11.70 -19.47
C SER A 104 -3.58 -10.69 -18.39
N ASP A 105 -4.26 -10.73 -17.24
CA ASP A 105 -4.04 -9.82 -16.12
C ASP A 105 -2.73 -10.16 -15.41
N LEU A 106 -2.41 -11.45 -15.28
CA LEU A 106 -1.12 -11.89 -14.77
C LEU A 106 0.04 -11.39 -15.66
N GLN A 107 -0.10 -11.50 -16.98
CA GLN A 107 0.92 -11.04 -17.92
C GLN A 107 1.08 -9.51 -17.85
N ASN A 108 -0.02 -8.76 -17.89
CA ASN A 108 0.00 -7.29 -17.74
C ASN A 108 0.66 -6.85 -16.42
N LEU A 109 0.43 -7.60 -15.34
CA LEU A 109 0.99 -7.30 -14.04
C LEU A 109 2.50 -7.59 -13.98
N LYS A 110 2.96 -8.69 -14.61
CA LYS A 110 4.37 -9.02 -14.80
C LYS A 110 5.09 -7.96 -15.63
N ASP A 111 4.52 -7.58 -16.78
CA ASP A 111 5.07 -6.54 -17.66
C ASP A 111 5.20 -5.20 -16.92
N ARG A 112 4.22 -4.88 -16.07
CA ARG A 112 4.27 -3.68 -15.23
C ARG A 112 5.36 -3.77 -14.15
N GLN A 113 5.67 -4.95 -13.60
CA GLN A 113 6.81 -5.12 -12.69
C GLN A 113 8.14 -5.01 -13.43
N GLU A 114 8.25 -5.60 -14.62
CA GLU A 114 9.43 -5.51 -15.49
C GLU A 114 9.79 -4.04 -15.75
N ASN A 115 8.82 -3.25 -16.23
CA ASN A 115 8.99 -1.82 -16.49
C ASN A 115 9.45 -1.01 -15.26
N ARG A 116 8.98 -1.38 -14.06
CA ARG A 116 9.41 -0.74 -12.80
C ARG A 116 10.86 -1.10 -12.47
N LYS A 117 11.27 -2.36 -12.67
CA LYS A 117 12.67 -2.79 -12.48
C LYS A 117 13.61 -2.08 -13.46
N ASP A 118 13.20 -1.94 -14.71
CA ASP A 118 13.96 -1.20 -15.73
C ASP A 118 14.10 0.27 -15.34
N THR A 119 13.00 0.91 -14.96
CA THR A 119 13.01 2.30 -14.46
C THR A 119 13.96 2.42 -13.25
N LEU A 120 13.96 1.46 -12.33
CA LEU A 120 14.84 1.46 -11.16
C LEU A 120 16.33 1.39 -11.54
N ASN A 121 16.65 0.61 -12.57
CA ASN A 121 18.00 0.49 -13.09
C ASN A 121 18.47 1.77 -13.80
N THR A 122 17.55 2.55 -14.37
CA THR A 122 17.86 3.84 -15.01
C THR A 122 18.03 5.00 -14.01
N LEU A 123 17.41 4.90 -12.83
CA LEU A 123 17.57 5.86 -11.73
C LEU A 123 18.94 5.66 -11.06
N LYS A 124 19.94 6.46 -11.46
CA LYS A 124 21.30 6.48 -10.89
C LYS A 124 21.26 6.72 -9.38
#